data_AF-A0A969NY34-F1
#
_entry.id   AF-A0A969NY34-F1
#
_cell.length_a   1.000
_cell.length_b   1.000
_cell.length_c   1.000
_cell.angle_alpha   90.00
_cell.angle_beta   90.00
_cell.angle_gamma   90.00
#
_symmetry.space_group_name_H-M   'P 1'
#
loop_
_entity.id
_entity.type
_entity.pdbx_description
1 polymer ?
#
loop_
_entity_poly.entity_id
_entity_poly.type
_entity_poly.pdbx_seq_one_letter_code
_entity_poly.pdbx_strand_id
1 'polypeptide(L)'
;MANPIYLAFGDAPQAILSVMDGLRLREQQQALQEEQYRQRIAQRTWLPWLLFVLGIGAFGLDVVLGFRTSLFALVGIFFWVAALVTAKAIYGLQRLASWLAWFPWFTLLVGLIWLMVVLWADRLGPIGDIWFQLRLVFLFGIGVIGAVLIWSRLRRYNVGSPRQPVAFPAHFETIRTVIQTLRDDVANGGSFAGHLDLTGLRRPEKRMQQRPDARGRAVEYYRDEWFRLKSKLYDGNLLRISAVESTRVRNAYRKRSRSGKMKHKPEKVKNHLQELRVRVAYNPQVYHLAPTSTAQPGTRIGQYQIVEIDSSDGMLNILAQAGRTTIQASDMLGVLRFAYDQLQRRSGS
;
A
#
# COMPACT_ATOMS: atom_id res chain seq x y z
N MET A 1 -0.33 1.15 3.52
CA MET A 1 -1.71 0.76 3.86
C MET A 1 -2.60 1.75 3.15
N ALA A 2 -3.61 1.29 2.42
CA ALA A 2 -4.55 2.18 1.75
C ALA A 2 -5.19 3.05 2.82
N ASN A 3 -5.51 4.29 2.48
CA ASN A 3 -6.33 5.07 3.37
C ASN A 3 -7.65 4.30 3.57
N PRO A 4 -8.07 4.09 4.82
CA PRO A 4 -9.36 3.49 5.08
C PRO A 4 -10.45 4.30 4.40
N ILE A 5 -11.23 3.63 3.56
CA ILE A 5 -12.38 4.24 2.91
C ILE A 5 -13.62 3.66 3.54
N TYR A 6 -14.45 4.55 4.06
CA TYR A 6 -15.80 4.26 4.49
C TYR A 6 -16.72 5.16 3.68
N LEU A 7 -17.65 4.56 2.95
CA LEU A 7 -18.62 5.26 2.13
C LEU A 7 -20.01 4.94 2.65
N ALA A 8 -20.67 5.91 3.27
CA ALA A 8 -22.11 5.83 3.49
C ALA A 8 -22.81 6.44 2.28
N PHE A 9 -23.87 5.81 1.80
CA PHE A 9 -24.64 6.32 0.67
C PHE A 9 -26.14 6.26 0.96
N GLY A 10 -26.86 7.27 0.49
CA GLY A 10 -28.31 7.45 0.60
C GLY A 10 -28.91 8.08 -0.65
N ASP A 11 -28.21 7.99 -1.77
CA ASP A 11 -28.46 8.76 -3.00
C ASP A 11 -28.84 7.85 -4.18
N ALA A 12 -29.15 8.48 -5.31
CA ALA A 12 -29.38 7.78 -6.57
C ALA A 12 -28.14 6.95 -6.97
N PRO A 13 -28.32 5.76 -7.58
CA PRO A 13 -27.21 4.90 -7.96
C PRO A 13 -26.13 5.58 -8.82
N GLN A 14 -26.52 6.49 -9.71
CA GLN A 14 -25.59 7.23 -10.57
C GLN A 14 -24.67 8.15 -9.77
N ALA A 15 -25.17 8.81 -8.73
CA ALA A 15 -24.36 9.65 -7.86
C ALA A 15 -23.30 8.81 -7.13
N ILE A 16 -23.69 7.65 -6.60
CA ILE A 16 -22.78 6.72 -5.92
C ILE A 16 -21.69 6.23 -6.87
N LEU A 17 -22.06 5.81 -8.09
CA LEU A 17 -21.10 5.38 -9.11
C LEU A 17 -20.13 6.51 -9.50
N SER A 18 -20.62 7.75 -9.62
CA SER A 18 -19.76 8.90 -9.93
C SER A 18 -18.73 9.18 -8.83
N VAL A 19 -19.10 8.99 -7.55
CA VAL A 19 -18.17 9.11 -6.43
C VAL A 19 -17.13 8.00 -6.47
N MET A 20 -17.54 6.75 -6.71
CA MET A 20 -16.62 5.63 -6.85
C MET A 20 -15.65 5.83 -8.03
N ASP A 21 -16.16 6.28 -9.18
CA ASP A 21 -15.32 6.60 -10.35
C ASP A 21 -14.34 7.74 -10.04
N GLY A 22 -14.77 8.76 -9.31
CA GLY A 22 -13.91 9.83 -8.82
C GLY A 22 -12.78 9.33 -7.90
N LEU A 23 -13.07 8.36 -7.02
CA LEU A 23 -12.04 7.74 -6.18
C LEU A 23 -11.04 6.93 -7.00
N ARG A 24 -11.51 6.17 -7.99
CA ARG A 24 -10.67 5.44 -8.95
C ARG A 24 -9.77 6.37 -9.75
N LEU A 25 -10.31 7.47 -10.25
CA LEU A 25 -9.53 8.47 -10.99
C LEU A 25 -8.44 9.11 -10.11
N ARG A 26 -8.76 9.44 -8.84
CA ARG A 26 -7.77 10.00 -7.91
C ARG A 26 -6.64 9.02 -7.60
N GLU A 27 -6.96 7.75 -7.42
CA GLU A 27 -5.95 6.70 -7.23
C GLU A 27 -5.05 6.55 -8.46
N GLN A 28 -5.63 6.49 -9.66
CA GLN A 28 -4.87 6.44 -10.91
C GLN A 28 -3.97 7.67 -11.09
N GLN A 29 -4.48 8.86 -10.78
CA GLN A 29 -3.70 10.10 -10.81
C GLN A 29 -2.55 10.07 -9.81
N GLN A 30 -2.77 9.55 -8.59
CA GLN A 30 -1.70 9.38 -7.60
C GLN A 30 -0.64 8.40 -8.07
N ALA A 31 -1.03 7.27 -8.67
CA ALA A 31 -0.10 6.31 -9.25
C ALA A 31 0.75 6.94 -10.37
N LEU A 32 0.12 7.68 -11.28
CA LEU A 32 0.82 8.42 -12.34
C LEU A 32 1.77 9.49 -11.77
N GLN A 33 1.34 10.24 -10.75
CA GLN A 33 2.20 11.22 -10.08
C GLN A 33 3.40 10.56 -9.40
N GLU A 34 3.22 9.40 -8.77
CA GLU A 34 4.31 8.63 -8.19
C GLU A 34 5.28 8.12 -9.27
N GLU A 35 4.78 7.63 -10.41
CA GLU A 35 5.60 7.20 -11.53
C GLU A 35 6.39 8.36 -12.14
N GLN A 36 5.76 9.52 -12.36
CA GLN A 36 6.44 10.72 -12.82
C GLN A 36 7.50 11.19 -11.81
N TYR A 37 7.19 11.15 -10.52
CA TYR A 37 8.16 11.46 -9.47
C TYR A 37 9.35 10.49 -9.50
N ARG A 38 9.11 9.20 -9.72
CA ARG A 38 10.17 8.19 -9.89
C ARG A 38 11.01 8.45 -11.13
N GLN A 39 10.39 8.77 -12.26
CA GLN A 39 11.13 9.10 -13.48
C GLN A 39 12.00 10.34 -13.28
N ARG A 40 11.48 11.39 -12.62
CA ARG A 40 12.28 12.58 -12.26
C ARG A 40 13.43 12.26 -11.31
N ILE A 41 13.22 11.40 -10.32
CA ILE A 41 14.30 10.94 -9.44
C ILE A 41 15.34 10.17 -10.24
N ALA A 42 14.92 9.19 -11.04
CA ALA A 42 15.80 8.36 -11.86
C ALA A 42 16.65 9.22 -12.79
N GLN A 43 16.02 10.17 -13.48
CA GLN A 43 16.70 11.17 -14.33
C GLN A 43 17.68 12.07 -13.57
N ARG A 44 17.57 12.21 -12.25
CA ARG A 44 18.48 13.05 -11.44
C ARG A 44 19.52 12.24 -10.67
N THR A 45 19.41 10.92 -10.64
CA THR A 45 20.36 10.06 -9.90
C THR A 45 21.80 10.13 -10.40
N TRP A 46 22.03 10.56 -11.65
CA TRP A 46 23.37 10.76 -12.20
C TRP A 46 24.00 12.11 -11.78
N LEU A 47 23.20 13.09 -11.35
CA LEU A 47 23.69 14.45 -11.05
C LEU A 47 24.72 14.48 -9.91
N PRO A 48 24.51 13.77 -8.77
CA PRO A 48 25.53 13.69 -7.73
C PRO A 48 26.84 13.05 -8.23
N TRP A 49 26.74 12.10 -9.16
CA TRP A 49 27.91 11.46 -9.78
C TRP A 49 28.71 12.43 -10.64
N LEU A 50 28.01 13.17 -11.52
CA LEU A 50 28.68 14.16 -12.35
C LEU A 50 29.37 15.22 -11.50
N LEU A 51 28.70 15.75 -10.47
CA LEU A 51 29.31 16.71 -9.53
C LEU A 51 30.53 16.11 -8.82
N PHE A 52 30.44 14.84 -8.40
CA PHE A 52 31.55 14.17 -7.72
C PHE A 52 32.79 14.00 -8.63
N VAL A 53 32.58 13.56 -9.88
CA VAL A 53 33.63 13.39 -10.89
C VAL A 53 34.25 14.73 -11.28
N LEU A 54 33.44 15.79 -11.42
CA LEU A 54 33.95 17.14 -11.65
C LEU A 54 34.86 17.61 -10.50
N GLY A 55 34.51 17.28 -9.26
CA GLY A 55 35.37 17.58 -8.11
C GLY A 55 36.73 16.86 -8.16
N ILE A 56 36.76 15.60 -8.62
CA ILE A 56 38.01 14.87 -8.88
C ILE A 56 38.83 15.55 -9.97
N GLY A 57 38.19 15.95 -11.08
CA GLY A 57 38.87 16.62 -12.18
C GLY A 57 39.52 17.95 -11.77
N ALA A 58 38.84 18.73 -10.93
CA ALA A 58 39.39 19.98 -10.39
C ALA A 58 40.65 19.73 -9.54
N PHE A 59 40.66 18.71 -8.68
CA PHE A 59 41.86 18.33 -7.93
C PHE A 59 43.00 17.87 -8.85
N GLY A 60 42.70 17.12 -9.92
CA GLY A 60 43.70 16.69 -10.89
C GLY A 60 44.37 17.86 -11.63
N LEU A 61 43.61 18.93 -11.93
CA LEU A 61 44.15 20.13 -12.58
C LEU A 61 45.20 20.84 -11.72
N ASP A 62 44.99 20.94 -10.40
CA ASP A 62 45.99 21.51 -9.49
C ASP A 62 47.31 20.73 -9.52
N VAL A 63 47.23 19.39 -9.59
CA VAL A 63 48.40 18.50 -9.65
C VAL A 63 49.14 18.65 -10.98
N VAL A 64 48.41 18.66 -12.09
CA VAL A 64 49.00 18.73 -13.45
C VAL A 64 49.61 20.10 -13.73
N LEU A 65 48.95 21.18 -13.29
CA LEU A 65 49.39 22.54 -13.57
C LEU A 65 50.40 23.07 -12.55
N GLY A 66 50.63 22.35 -11.45
CA GLY A 66 51.63 22.72 -10.43
C GLY A 66 51.30 24.01 -9.69
N PHE A 67 50.02 24.39 -9.61
CA PHE A 67 49.61 25.62 -8.91
C PHE A 67 49.85 25.49 -7.40
N ARG A 68 50.70 26.35 -6.86
CA ARG A 68 50.94 26.43 -5.40
C ARG A 68 49.71 26.87 -4.60
N THR A 69 48.78 27.61 -5.21
CA THR A 69 47.66 28.26 -4.51
C THR A 69 46.43 27.36 -4.30
N SER A 70 46.45 26.10 -4.74
CA SER A 70 45.37 25.12 -4.52
C SER A 70 43.96 25.64 -4.87
N LEU A 71 43.86 26.51 -5.88
CA LEU A 71 42.61 27.17 -6.25
C LEU A 71 41.59 26.14 -6.74
N PHE A 72 42.00 25.17 -7.56
CA PHE A 72 41.09 24.16 -8.11
C PHE A 72 40.67 23.13 -7.06
N ALA A 73 41.48 22.88 -6.03
CA ALA A 73 41.13 22.04 -4.89
C ALA A 73 39.93 22.62 -4.11
N LEU A 74 39.87 23.93 -3.90
CA LEU A 74 38.71 24.59 -3.28
C LEU A 74 37.43 24.41 -4.13
N VAL A 75 37.56 24.55 -5.46
CA VAL A 75 36.47 24.27 -6.40
C VAL A 75 36.04 22.80 -6.33
N GLY A 76 36.98 21.88 -6.20
CA GLY A 76 36.72 20.45 -6.02
C GLY A 76 35.93 20.14 -4.75
N ILE A 77 36.32 20.75 -3.62
CA ILE A 77 35.59 20.62 -2.34
C ILE A 77 34.15 21.13 -2.50
N PHE A 78 33.96 22.28 -3.16
CA PHE A 78 32.62 22.82 -3.42
C PHE A 78 31.74 21.84 -4.21
N PHE A 79 32.28 21.22 -5.27
CA PHE A 79 31.56 20.22 -6.04
C PHE A 79 31.18 18.99 -5.22
N TRP A 80 32.03 18.53 -4.32
CA TRP A 80 31.71 17.39 -3.44
C TRP A 80 30.63 17.73 -2.42
N VAL A 81 30.65 18.94 -1.85
CA VAL A 81 29.56 19.42 -0.97
C VAL A 81 28.25 19.49 -1.76
N ALA A 82 28.26 20.04 -2.98
CA ALA A 82 27.08 20.07 -3.84
C ALA A 82 26.57 18.66 -4.19
N ALA A 83 27.47 17.70 -4.45
CA ALA A 83 27.12 16.30 -4.68
C ALA A 83 26.43 15.67 -3.46
N LEU A 84 26.91 15.95 -2.24
CA LEU A 84 26.29 15.45 -1.02
C LEU A 84 24.92 16.08 -0.75
N VAL A 85 24.77 17.40 -0.98
CA VAL A 85 23.49 18.10 -0.83
C VAL A 85 22.45 17.59 -1.82
N THR A 86 22.83 17.42 -3.09
CA THR A 86 21.95 16.88 -4.14
C THR A 86 21.61 15.41 -3.87
N ALA A 87 22.56 14.58 -3.46
CA ALA A 87 22.29 13.21 -3.04
C ALA A 87 21.32 13.16 -1.86
N LYS A 88 21.49 14.01 -0.84
CA LYS A 88 20.57 14.11 0.30
C LYS A 88 19.16 14.46 -0.16
N ALA A 89 19.02 15.43 -1.06
CA ALA A 89 17.73 15.86 -1.61
C ALA A 89 17.04 14.74 -2.41
N ILE A 90 17.79 13.97 -3.20
CA ILE A 90 17.25 12.92 -4.08
C ILE A 90 16.89 11.63 -3.30
N TYR A 91 17.76 11.19 -2.40
CA TYR A 91 17.62 9.88 -1.74
C TYR A 91 16.87 9.96 -0.40
N GLY A 92 16.43 11.15 0.03
CA GLY A 92 15.65 11.30 1.26
C GLY A 92 16.38 10.77 2.50
N LEU A 93 17.70 11.00 2.57
CA LEU A 93 18.57 10.48 3.65
C LEU A 93 18.35 11.24 4.97
N GLN A 94 17.16 11.11 5.56
CA GLN A 94 16.88 11.58 6.91
C GLN A 94 17.81 10.93 7.94
N ARG A 95 18.24 9.68 7.69
CA ARG A 95 19.14 8.93 8.57
C ARG A 95 20.62 9.35 8.50
N LEU A 96 21.05 10.03 7.42
CA LEU A 96 22.39 10.65 7.39
C LEU A 96 22.39 12.03 8.04
N ALA A 97 21.25 12.65 8.38
CA ALA A 97 21.24 13.97 9.00
C ALA A 97 22.01 14.01 10.32
N SER A 98 21.96 12.93 11.11
CA SER A 98 22.76 12.81 12.33
C SER A 98 24.25 12.61 12.05
N TRP A 99 24.63 11.98 10.93
CA TRP A 99 26.02 11.79 10.53
C TRP A 99 26.61 13.06 9.87
N LEU A 100 25.80 13.72 9.04
CA LEU A 100 26.12 14.99 8.38
C LEU A 100 26.21 16.15 9.38
N ALA A 101 25.55 16.09 10.54
CA ALA A 101 25.73 17.09 11.60
C ALA A 101 27.17 17.16 12.12
N TRP A 102 27.91 16.04 12.06
CA TRP A 102 29.34 15.98 12.42
C TRP A 102 30.28 16.30 11.26
N PHE A 103 29.77 16.34 10.03
CA PHE A 103 30.58 16.53 8.82
C PHE A 103 31.19 17.94 8.70
N PRO A 104 30.53 19.05 9.09
CA PRO A 104 31.15 20.37 9.17
C PRO A 104 32.34 20.39 10.12
N TRP A 105 32.23 19.71 11.26
CA TRP A 105 33.32 19.60 12.23
C TRP A 105 34.47 18.74 11.70
N PHE A 106 34.16 17.65 11.00
CA PHE A 106 35.18 16.82 10.36
C PHE A 106 35.91 17.56 9.23
N THR A 107 35.19 18.32 8.40
CA THR A 107 35.79 19.12 7.32
C THR A 107 36.59 20.31 7.84
N LEU A 108 36.12 20.99 8.90
CA LEU A 108 36.90 22.01 9.60
C LEU A 108 38.17 21.43 10.21
N LEU A 109 38.07 20.28 10.88
CA LEU A 109 39.23 19.61 11.48
C LEU A 109 40.27 19.23 10.41
N VAL A 110 39.82 18.61 9.32
CA VAL A 110 40.69 18.25 8.19
C VAL A 110 41.28 19.49 7.53
N GLY A 111 40.50 20.56 7.36
CA GLY A 111 40.97 21.84 6.83
C GLY A 111 41.99 22.54 7.74
N LEU A 112 41.82 22.49 9.06
CA LEU A 112 42.77 23.01 10.05
C LEU A 112 44.07 22.21 10.08
N ILE A 113 43.97 20.88 10.07
CA ILE A 113 45.12 19.99 9.94
C ILE A 113 45.85 20.30 8.64
N TRP A 114 45.12 20.47 7.54
CA TRP A 114 45.69 20.81 6.23
C TRP A 114 46.41 22.17 6.24
N LEU A 115 45.78 23.21 6.79
CA LEU A 115 46.38 24.54 6.93
C LEU A 115 47.66 24.50 7.75
N MET A 116 47.65 23.81 8.91
CA MET A 116 48.86 23.63 9.72
C MET A 116 49.97 22.93 8.95
N VAL A 117 49.62 21.90 8.17
CA VAL A 117 50.58 21.10 7.41
C VAL A 117 51.18 21.90 6.24
N VAL A 118 50.38 22.73 5.57
CA VAL A 118 50.85 23.65 4.51
C VAL A 118 51.82 24.69 5.10
N LEU A 119 51.43 25.34 6.21
CA LEU A 119 52.29 26.30 6.91
C LEU A 119 53.61 25.67 7.40
N TRP A 120 53.64 24.36 7.65
CA TRP A 120 54.85 23.64 8.03
C TRP A 120 55.72 23.21 6.84
N ALA A 121 55.13 23.00 5.66
CA ALA A 121 55.83 22.52 4.47
C ALA A 121 56.80 23.58 3.90
N ASP A 122 56.42 24.86 3.96
CA ASP A 122 57.28 25.98 3.51
C ASP A 122 58.60 26.10 4.30
N ARG A 123 58.69 25.47 5.48
CA ARG A 123 59.91 25.43 6.29
C ARG A 123 60.91 24.33 5.89
N LEU A 124 60.54 23.36 5.06
CA LEU A 124 61.33 22.15 4.79
C LEU A 124 62.10 22.18 3.45
N GLY A 125 62.06 23.29 2.71
CA GLY A 125 62.82 23.45 1.46
C GLY A 125 62.41 22.45 0.36
N PRO A 126 63.31 22.01 -0.54
CA PRO A 126 62.98 21.16 -1.70
C PRO A 126 62.47 19.76 -1.33
N ILE A 127 62.74 19.30 -0.11
CA ILE A 127 62.16 18.05 0.43
C ILE A 127 60.65 18.24 0.67
N GLY A 128 60.22 19.47 0.99
CA GLY A 128 58.81 19.84 1.19
C GLY A 128 57.93 19.58 -0.03
N ASP A 129 58.44 19.80 -1.24
CA ASP A 129 57.66 19.61 -2.48
C ASP A 129 57.31 18.13 -2.74
N ILE A 130 58.24 17.21 -2.47
CA ILE A 130 58.00 15.76 -2.60
C ILE A 130 56.97 15.30 -1.56
N TRP A 131 57.10 15.75 -0.32
CA TRP A 131 56.13 15.44 0.73
C TRP A 131 54.76 16.04 0.44
N PHE A 132 54.71 17.23 -0.16
CA PHE A 132 53.46 17.86 -0.58
C PHE A 132 52.74 17.02 -1.64
N GLN A 133 53.44 16.55 -2.67
CA GLN A 133 52.88 15.69 -3.71
C GLN A 133 52.39 14.34 -3.16
N LEU A 134 53.17 13.65 -2.34
CA LEU A 134 52.77 12.40 -1.70
C LEU A 134 51.51 12.55 -0.82
N ARG A 135 51.37 13.69 -0.14
CA ARG A 135 50.20 14.00 0.69
C ARG A 135 48.95 14.26 -0.13
N LEU A 136 49.07 14.99 -1.24
CA LEU A 136 47.95 15.20 -2.17
C LEU A 136 47.42 13.87 -2.70
N VAL A 137 48.32 12.97 -3.12
CA VAL A 137 47.96 11.62 -3.58
C VAL A 137 47.28 10.80 -2.48
N PHE A 138 47.78 10.87 -1.25
CA PHE A 138 47.20 10.15 -0.11
C PHE A 138 45.79 10.64 0.25
N LEU A 139 45.60 11.96 0.35
CA LEU A 139 44.30 12.57 0.64
C LEU A 139 43.28 12.29 -0.47
N PHE A 140 43.73 12.36 -1.72
CA PHE A 140 42.93 11.96 -2.87
C PHE A 140 42.48 10.50 -2.77
N GLY A 141 43.40 9.59 -2.43
CA GLY A 141 43.10 8.17 -2.23
C GLY A 141 42.04 7.92 -1.15
N ILE A 142 42.14 8.59 0.02
CA ILE A 142 41.14 8.50 1.09
C ILE A 142 39.79 9.04 0.63
N GLY A 143 39.78 10.18 -0.08
CA GLY A 143 38.56 10.78 -0.61
C GLY A 143 37.81 9.84 -1.57
N VAL A 144 38.54 9.20 -2.49
CA VAL A 144 37.99 8.23 -3.43
C VAL A 144 37.44 7.00 -2.70
N ILE A 145 38.18 6.43 -1.74
CA ILE A 145 37.73 5.26 -0.96
C ILE A 145 36.46 5.60 -0.15
N GLY A 146 36.45 6.75 0.54
CA GLY A 146 35.29 7.22 1.29
C GLY A 146 34.05 7.37 0.41
N ALA A 147 34.22 7.94 -0.78
CA ALA A 147 33.14 8.10 -1.75
C ALA A 147 32.60 6.77 -2.28
N VAL A 148 33.48 5.80 -2.59
CA VAL A 148 33.07 4.45 -3.00
C VAL A 148 32.30 3.74 -1.89
N LEU A 149 32.71 3.88 -0.63
CA LEU A 149 32.00 3.29 0.51
C LEU A 149 30.63 3.93 0.73
N ILE A 150 30.55 5.27 0.71
CA ILE A 150 29.29 6.02 0.78
C ILE A 150 28.38 5.61 -0.38
N TRP A 151 28.91 5.48 -1.60
CA TRP A 151 28.16 5.02 -2.76
C TRP A 151 27.66 3.58 -2.60
N SER A 152 28.49 2.65 -2.13
CA SER A 152 28.08 1.26 -1.91
C SER A 152 26.94 1.16 -0.89
N ARG A 153 26.94 2.06 0.12
CA ARG A 153 25.86 2.21 1.10
C ARG A 153 24.62 2.82 0.46
N LEU A 154 24.77 3.91 -0.30
CA LEU A 154 23.67 4.59 -1.01
C LEU A 154 22.98 3.67 -2.02
N ARG A 155 23.74 2.88 -2.79
CA ARG A 155 23.19 1.89 -3.73
C ARG A 155 22.42 0.78 -3.03
N ARG A 156 22.81 0.41 -1.80
CA ARG A 156 22.08 -0.55 -0.95
C ARG A 156 20.84 0.06 -0.29
N TYR A 157 20.85 1.37 -0.05
CA TYR A 157 19.63 2.15 0.12
C TYR A 157 18.95 2.29 -1.26
N ASN A 158 18.57 1.13 -1.83
CA ASN A 158 17.63 1.04 -2.92
C ASN A 158 16.52 2.03 -2.61
N VAL A 159 16.34 3.01 -3.51
CA VAL A 159 15.21 3.94 -3.56
C VAL A 159 14.01 3.17 -3.05
N GLY A 160 13.56 3.50 -1.83
CA GLY A 160 12.83 2.57 -0.96
C GLY A 160 11.85 1.76 -1.78
N SER A 161 11.94 0.42 -1.69
CA SER A 161 11.13 -0.51 -2.49
C SER A 161 9.75 0.09 -2.68
N PRO A 162 9.34 0.31 -3.94
CA PRO A 162 8.22 1.18 -4.25
C PRO A 162 7.09 0.84 -3.29
N ARG A 163 6.58 1.85 -2.57
CA ARG A 163 5.26 1.69 -1.98
C ARG A 163 4.40 1.32 -3.18
N GLN A 164 3.96 0.06 -3.23
CA GLN A 164 3.06 -0.35 -4.30
C GLN A 164 1.89 0.63 -4.20
N PRO A 165 1.50 1.28 -5.31
CA PRO A 165 0.31 2.11 -5.31
C PRO A 165 -0.77 1.24 -4.68
N VAL A 166 -1.40 1.74 -3.61
CA VAL A 166 -2.24 0.87 -2.82
C VAL A 166 -3.54 0.69 -3.56
N ALA A 167 -3.53 -0.26 -4.50
CA ALA A 167 -4.67 -0.69 -5.28
C ALA A 167 -5.87 -0.83 -4.34
N PHE A 168 -7.03 -0.29 -4.76
CA PHE A 168 -8.25 -0.51 -4.01
C PHE A 168 -8.45 -2.00 -3.71
N PRO A 169 -8.98 -2.34 -2.52
CA PRO A 169 -9.33 -3.71 -2.21
C PRO A 169 -10.24 -4.29 -3.30
N ALA A 170 -10.10 -5.58 -3.61
CA ALA A 170 -10.91 -6.24 -4.64
C ALA A 170 -12.43 -6.03 -4.45
N HIS A 171 -12.86 -5.88 -3.19
CA HIS A 171 -14.23 -5.53 -2.80
C HIS A 171 -14.76 -4.25 -3.45
N PHE A 172 -13.91 -3.24 -3.69
CA PHE A 172 -14.32 -1.98 -4.32
C PHE A 172 -14.87 -2.19 -5.73
N GLU A 173 -14.12 -2.88 -6.59
CA GLU A 173 -14.52 -3.16 -7.98
C GLU A 173 -15.71 -4.13 -8.04
N THR A 174 -15.73 -5.11 -7.15
CA THR A 174 -16.86 -6.03 -7.00
C THR A 174 -18.15 -5.26 -6.71
N ILE A 175 -18.16 -4.35 -5.74
CA ILE A 175 -19.35 -3.58 -5.37
C ILE A 175 -19.72 -2.54 -6.42
N ARG A 176 -18.73 -1.88 -7.05
CA ARG A 176 -18.98 -0.97 -8.16
C ARG A 176 -19.79 -1.65 -9.25
N THR A 177 -19.40 -2.88 -9.62
CA THR A 177 -20.08 -3.68 -10.64
C THR A 177 -21.47 -4.12 -10.20
N VAL A 178 -21.64 -4.53 -8.93
CA VAL A 178 -22.95 -4.88 -8.38
C VAL A 178 -23.91 -3.68 -8.39
N ILE A 179 -23.46 -2.51 -7.93
CA ILE A 179 -24.23 -1.26 -7.94
C ILE A 179 -24.58 -0.86 -9.37
N GLN A 180 -23.62 -0.96 -10.29
CA GLN A 180 -23.83 -0.65 -11.71
C GLN A 180 -24.90 -1.55 -12.34
N THR A 181 -24.92 -2.83 -11.99
CA THR A 181 -25.91 -3.79 -12.50
C THR A 181 -27.28 -3.53 -11.88
N LEU A 182 -27.35 -3.37 -10.56
CA LEU A 182 -28.61 -3.15 -9.84
C LEU A 182 -29.25 -1.80 -10.14
N ARG A 183 -28.49 -0.82 -10.65
CA ARG A 183 -28.99 0.52 -11.01
C ARG A 183 -30.24 0.44 -11.87
N ASP A 184 -30.24 -0.46 -12.85
CA ASP A 184 -31.30 -0.53 -13.85
C ASP A 184 -32.58 -1.21 -13.29
N ASP A 185 -32.48 -1.88 -12.14
CA ASP A 185 -33.61 -2.51 -11.42
C ASP A 185 -34.22 -1.61 -10.32
N VAL A 186 -33.60 -0.48 -10.00
CA VAL A 186 -34.11 0.45 -8.98
C VAL A 186 -35.37 1.15 -9.49
N ALA A 187 -36.34 1.40 -8.60
CA ALA A 187 -37.51 2.19 -8.94
C ALA A 187 -37.13 3.57 -9.50
N ASN A 188 -37.99 4.15 -10.37
CA ASN A 188 -37.78 5.51 -10.86
C ASN A 188 -37.67 6.51 -9.71
N GLY A 189 -36.54 7.24 -9.64
CA GLY A 189 -36.23 8.15 -8.53
C GLY A 189 -35.86 7.44 -7.21
N GLY A 190 -35.72 6.12 -7.21
CA GLY A 190 -35.27 5.34 -6.07
C GLY A 190 -33.79 5.57 -5.76
N SER A 191 -33.45 5.35 -4.49
CA SER A 191 -32.08 5.51 -3.99
C SER A 191 -31.55 4.21 -3.39
N PHE A 192 -30.23 4.14 -3.33
CA PHE A 192 -29.52 3.12 -2.56
C PHE A 192 -29.19 3.69 -1.19
N ALA A 193 -29.58 2.98 -0.15
CA ALA A 193 -29.26 3.30 1.23
C ALA A 193 -28.35 2.21 1.83
N GLY A 194 -27.22 2.61 2.41
CA GLY A 194 -26.30 1.65 3.00
C GLY A 194 -24.89 2.18 3.18
N HIS A 195 -23.94 1.25 3.27
CA HIS A 195 -22.53 1.59 3.43
C HIS A 195 -21.60 0.56 2.78
N LEU A 196 -20.40 1.02 2.45
CA LEU A 196 -19.27 0.24 1.98
C LEU A 196 -18.05 0.58 2.84
N ASP A 197 -17.60 -0.39 3.63
CA ASP A 197 -16.46 -0.27 4.53
C ASP A 197 -15.26 -1.06 3.94
N LEU A 198 -14.26 -0.32 3.47
CA LEU A 198 -13.01 -0.84 2.90
C LEU A 198 -11.83 -0.61 3.84
N THR A 199 -12.10 -0.35 5.12
CA THR A 199 -11.06 -0.05 6.12
C THR A 199 -10.25 -1.28 6.54
N GLY A 200 -10.73 -2.48 6.18
CA GLY A 200 -10.08 -3.77 6.34
C GLY A 200 -10.55 -4.58 7.55
N LEU A 201 -10.54 -5.89 7.43
CA LEU A 201 -11.06 -6.82 8.45
C LEU A 201 -10.28 -6.81 9.78
N ARG A 202 -8.98 -6.51 9.76
CA ARG A 202 -8.08 -6.66 10.93
C ARG A 202 -8.01 -5.43 11.83
N ARG A 203 -9.07 -4.65 11.87
CA ARG A 203 -9.12 -3.49 12.74
C ARG A 203 -9.49 -3.86 14.18
N PRO A 204 -8.90 -3.23 15.21
CA PRO A 204 -9.23 -3.51 16.61
C PRO A 204 -10.72 -3.41 16.91
N GLU A 205 -11.41 -2.44 16.31
CA GLU A 205 -12.85 -2.21 16.45
C GLU A 205 -13.72 -3.32 15.83
N LYS A 206 -13.18 -4.12 14.89
CA LYS A 206 -13.86 -5.25 14.24
C LYS A 206 -13.57 -6.59 14.90
N ARG A 207 -12.76 -6.59 15.96
CA ARG A 207 -12.42 -7.79 16.72
C ARG A 207 -13.59 -8.16 17.62
N MET A 208 -14.26 -9.26 17.30
CA MET A 208 -15.36 -9.78 18.13
C MET A 208 -14.86 -10.37 19.44
N GLN A 209 -13.77 -11.15 19.37
CA GLN A 209 -13.27 -11.87 20.53
C GLN A 209 -11.81 -12.28 20.37
N GLN A 210 -11.12 -12.43 21.51
CA GLN A 210 -9.83 -13.09 21.61
C GLN A 210 -9.94 -14.32 22.54
N ARG A 211 -9.50 -15.49 22.09
CA ARG A 211 -9.44 -16.72 22.89
C ARG A 211 -8.11 -17.44 22.69
N PRO A 212 -7.56 -18.11 23.72
CA PRO A 212 -6.45 -19.03 23.52
C PRO A 212 -6.91 -20.25 22.68
N ASP A 213 -6.04 -20.77 21.82
CA ASP A 213 -6.27 -22.07 21.19
C ASP A 213 -5.88 -23.23 22.11
N ALA A 214 -6.09 -24.47 21.65
CA ALA A 214 -5.76 -25.69 22.39
C ALA A 214 -4.29 -25.79 22.85
N ARG A 215 -3.38 -24.92 22.36
CA ARG A 215 -1.98 -24.83 22.78
C ARG A 215 -1.67 -23.54 23.55
N GLY A 216 -2.69 -22.86 24.08
CA GLY A 216 -2.58 -21.61 24.83
C GLY A 216 -2.22 -20.38 23.98
N ARG A 217 -2.27 -20.46 22.64
CA ARG A 217 -1.86 -19.34 21.78
C ARG A 217 -3.04 -18.41 21.53
N ALA A 218 -2.83 -17.10 21.67
CA ALA A 218 -3.85 -16.11 21.35
C ALA A 218 -4.35 -16.24 19.91
N VAL A 219 -5.66 -16.38 19.77
CA VAL A 219 -6.39 -16.36 18.50
C VAL A 219 -7.46 -15.28 18.58
N GLU A 220 -7.49 -14.44 17.57
CA GLU A 220 -8.45 -13.35 17.43
C GLU A 220 -9.47 -13.71 16.35
N TYR A 221 -10.72 -13.36 16.63
CA TYR A 221 -11.85 -13.53 15.75
C TYR A 221 -12.30 -12.13 15.32
N TYR A 222 -12.27 -11.91 14.02
CA TYR A 222 -12.68 -10.65 13.39
C TYR A 222 -13.94 -10.90 12.57
N ARG A 223 -14.84 -9.92 12.58
CA ARG A 223 -16.05 -9.91 11.76
C ARG A 223 -16.31 -8.50 11.26
N ASP A 224 -16.58 -8.38 9.99
CA ASP A 224 -16.72 -7.11 9.29
C ASP A 224 -17.92 -7.15 8.34
N GLU A 225 -18.96 -6.36 8.62
CA GLU A 225 -20.04 -6.11 7.65
C GLU A 225 -19.57 -5.03 6.67
N TRP A 226 -18.72 -5.47 5.74
CA TRP A 226 -18.00 -4.57 4.82
C TRP A 226 -18.90 -3.97 3.74
N PHE A 227 -20.10 -4.53 3.51
CA PHE A 227 -21.08 -3.97 2.58
C PHE A 227 -22.50 -4.19 3.06
N ARG A 228 -23.32 -3.14 3.00
CA ARG A 228 -24.76 -3.19 3.20
C ARG A 228 -25.44 -2.32 2.16
N LEU A 229 -26.50 -2.84 1.55
CA LEU A 229 -27.33 -2.14 0.58
C LEU A 229 -28.80 -2.40 0.86
N LYS A 230 -29.63 -1.37 0.78
CA LYS A 230 -31.09 -1.43 0.79
C LYS A 230 -31.61 -0.60 -0.37
N SER A 231 -32.53 -1.16 -1.14
CA SER A 231 -33.17 -0.47 -2.26
C SER A 231 -34.62 -0.90 -2.44
N LYS A 232 -35.45 0.01 -2.96
CA LYS A 232 -36.76 -0.34 -3.52
C LYS A 232 -36.60 -0.51 -5.03
N LEU A 233 -37.09 -1.62 -5.55
CA LEU A 233 -37.00 -1.97 -6.96
C LEU A 233 -38.19 -1.47 -7.75
N TYR A 234 -38.08 -1.52 -9.09
CA TYR A 234 -39.14 -1.09 -10.01
C TYR A 234 -40.46 -1.83 -9.82
N ASP A 235 -40.42 -3.10 -9.42
CA ASP A 235 -41.59 -3.96 -9.17
C ASP A 235 -42.25 -3.69 -7.80
N GLY A 236 -41.70 -2.76 -7.02
CA GLY A 236 -42.16 -2.41 -5.68
C GLY A 236 -41.53 -3.26 -4.57
N ASN A 237 -40.74 -4.28 -4.89
CA ASN A 237 -40.06 -5.12 -3.92
C ASN A 237 -38.95 -4.34 -3.20
N LEU A 238 -38.64 -4.75 -1.98
CA LEU A 238 -37.54 -4.18 -1.19
C LEU A 238 -36.39 -5.18 -1.10
N LEU A 239 -35.29 -4.85 -1.76
CA LEU A 239 -34.04 -5.62 -1.73
C LEU A 239 -33.15 -5.14 -0.59
N ARG A 240 -32.61 -6.07 0.19
CA ARG A 240 -31.55 -5.85 1.17
C ARG A 240 -30.43 -6.84 0.95
N ILE A 241 -29.21 -6.34 0.87
CA ILE A 241 -27.99 -7.13 0.70
C ILE A 241 -27.05 -6.76 1.85
N SER A 242 -26.44 -7.76 2.47
CA SER A 242 -25.38 -7.58 3.47
C SER A 242 -24.28 -8.59 3.19
N ALA A 243 -23.05 -8.11 3.00
CA ALA A 243 -21.87 -8.95 2.88
C ALA A 243 -21.02 -8.81 4.15
N VAL A 244 -20.74 -9.95 4.77
CA VAL A 244 -20.01 -10.04 6.03
C VAL A 244 -18.79 -10.93 5.82
N GLU A 245 -17.62 -10.44 6.20
CA GLU A 245 -16.37 -11.20 6.19
C GLU A 245 -16.01 -11.56 7.63
N SER A 246 -15.63 -12.81 7.86
CA SER A 246 -15.19 -13.29 9.16
C SER A 246 -13.85 -14.02 9.02
N THR A 247 -12.88 -13.68 9.88
CA THR A 247 -11.61 -14.40 9.92
C THR A 247 -11.21 -14.79 11.32
N ARG A 248 -10.55 -15.95 11.40
CA ARG A 248 -9.92 -16.44 12.62
C ARG A 248 -8.41 -16.39 12.42
N VAL A 249 -7.72 -15.59 13.21
CA VAL A 249 -6.28 -15.37 13.04
C VAL A 249 -5.52 -15.68 14.32
N ARG A 250 -4.43 -16.41 14.19
CA ARG A 250 -3.51 -16.65 15.31
C ARG A 250 -2.41 -15.61 15.29
N ASN A 251 -2.26 -14.86 16.38
CA ASN A 251 -1.26 -13.81 16.53
C ASN A 251 0.17 -14.35 16.34
N ALA A 252 1.07 -13.47 15.91
CA ALA A 252 2.48 -13.79 15.83
C ALA A 252 3.04 -14.05 17.24
N TYR A 253 3.95 -15.02 17.36
CA TYR A 253 4.51 -15.38 18.65
C TYR A 253 5.95 -15.87 18.51
N ARG A 254 6.72 -15.83 19.59
CA ARG A 254 8.07 -16.40 19.64
C ARG A 254 8.01 -17.79 20.24
N LYS A 255 8.73 -18.74 19.64
CA LYS A 255 8.85 -20.11 20.13
C LYS A 255 10.32 -20.51 20.21
N ARG A 256 10.73 -21.13 21.31
CA ARG A 256 12.04 -21.78 21.42
C ARG A 256 12.06 -23.07 20.58
N SER A 257 13.07 -23.22 19.74
CA SER A 257 13.30 -24.45 18.97
C SER A 257 14.10 -25.48 19.77
N ARG A 258 14.17 -26.73 19.27
CA ARG A 258 14.93 -27.81 19.92
C ARG A 258 16.41 -27.47 20.14
N SER A 259 17.00 -26.62 19.29
CA SER A 259 18.38 -26.13 19.43
C SER A 259 18.55 -24.94 20.40
N GLY A 260 17.52 -24.60 21.21
CA GLY A 260 17.54 -23.45 22.11
C GLY A 260 17.32 -22.09 21.45
N LYS A 261 17.52 -21.99 20.13
CA LYS A 261 17.31 -20.73 19.38
C LYS A 261 15.85 -20.29 19.41
N MET A 262 15.61 -19.01 19.66
CA MET A 262 14.29 -18.38 19.59
C MET A 262 13.90 -18.13 18.13
N LYS A 263 12.74 -18.64 17.73
CA LYS A 263 12.20 -18.45 16.38
C LYS A 263 10.92 -17.62 16.46
N HIS A 264 10.87 -16.54 15.69
CA HIS A 264 9.62 -15.83 15.45
C HIS A 264 8.72 -16.70 14.55
N LYS A 265 7.46 -16.86 14.95
CA LYS A 265 6.43 -17.51 14.16
C LYS A 265 5.46 -16.44 13.70
N PRO A 266 5.31 -16.25 12.38
CA PRO A 266 4.41 -15.24 11.87
C PRO A 266 2.97 -15.61 12.24
N GLU A 267 2.15 -14.58 12.19
CA GLU A 267 0.72 -14.68 12.23
C GLU A 267 0.22 -15.69 11.17
N LYS A 268 -0.87 -16.41 11.47
CA LYS A 268 -1.46 -17.37 10.52
C LYS A 268 -2.97 -17.26 10.54
N VAL A 269 -3.56 -16.99 9.38
CA VAL A 269 -5.00 -17.10 9.15
C VAL A 269 -5.38 -18.57 9.22
N LYS A 270 -6.29 -18.92 10.14
CA LYS A 270 -6.77 -20.29 10.36
C LYS A 270 -8.05 -20.58 9.58
N ASN A 271 -8.94 -19.60 9.53
CA ASN A 271 -10.20 -19.71 8.80
C ASN A 271 -10.55 -18.35 8.20
N HIS A 272 -11.25 -18.39 7.07
CA HIS A 272 -11.77 -17.23 6.38
C HIS A 272 -13.13 -17.61 5.80
N LEU A 273 -14.16 -16.84 6.12
CA LEU A 273 -15.52 -17.07 5.70
C LEU A 273 -16.12 -15.76 5.22
N GLN A 274 -16.77 -15.78 4.06
CA GLN A 274 -17.60 -14.69 3.57
C GLN A 274 -19.05 -15.14 3.58
N GLU A 275 -19.90 -14.36 4.20
CA GLU A 275 -21.35 -14.55 4.23
C GLU A 275 -21.99 -13.48 3.34
N LEU A 276 -22.89 -13.87 2.46
CA LEU A 276 -23.75 -12.98 1.71
C LEU A 276 -25.20 -13.25 2.14
N ARG A 277 -25.83 -12.23 2.70
CA ARG A 277 -27.22 -12.25 3.17
C ARG A 277 -28.05 -11.45 2.19
N VAL A 278 -28.98 -12.10 1.52
CA VAL A 278 -29.93 -11.47 0.61
C VAL A 278 -31.31 -11.58 1.22
N ARG A 279 -32.02 -10.46 1.33
CA ARG A 279 -33.41 -10.42 1.78
C ARG A 279 -34.23 -9.65 0.77
N VAL A 280 -35.27 -10.29 0.25
CA VAL A 280 -36.23 -9.66 -0.67
C VAL A 280 -37.58 -9.66 0.02
N ALA A 281 -38.08 -8.48 0.40
CA ALA A 281 -39.48 -8.34 0.78
C ALA A 281 -40.28 -8.11 -0.49
N TYR A 282 -41.02 -9.13 -0.93
CA TYR A 282 -41.71 -9.12 -2.21
C TYR A 282 -43.17 -8.71 -2.03
N ASN A 283 -43.78 -8.14 -3.07
CA ASN A 283 -45.20 -7.83 -3.07
C ASN A 283 -46.02 -9.12 -3.27
N PRO A 284 -46.78 -9.62 -2.26
CA PRO A 284 -47.50 -10.88 -2.36
C PRO A 284 -48.69 -10.83 -3.34
N GLN A 285 -49.11 -9.63 -3.76
CA GLN A 285 -50.16 -9.44 -4.78
C GLN A 285 -49.64 -9.74 -6.19
N VAL A 286 -48.36 -9.46 -6.44
CA VAL A 286 -47.74 -9.60 -7.77
C VAL A 286 -46.93 -10.90 -7.85
N TYR A 287 -46.27 -11.29 -6.76
CA TYR A 287 -45.40 -12.45 -6.70
C TYR A 287 -45.93 -13.52 -5.74
N HIS A 288 -45.58 -14.76 -6.05
CA HIS A 288 -45.65 -15.89 -5.13
C HIS A 288 -44.33 -16.64 -5.20
N LEU A 289 -44.01 -17.38 -4.15
CA LEU A 289 -42.79 -18.18 -4.13
C LEU A 289 -42.96 -19.40 -5.02
N ALA A 290 -41.94 -19.69 -5.83
CA ALA A 290 -41.85 -20.94 -6.56
C ALA A 290 -41.97 -22.11 -5.57
N PRO A 291 -42.67 -23.20 -5.93
CA PRO A 291 -42.65 -24.41 -5.13
C PRO A 291 -41.20 -24.80 -4.86
N THR A 292 -40.86 -25.05 -3.59
CA THR A 292 -39.49 -25.22 -3.04
C THR A 292 -38.63 -26.29 -3.74
N SER A 293 -39.16 -27.01 -4.72
CA SER A 293 -38.47 -28.09 -5.44
C SER A 293 -37.24 -27.64 -6.24
N THR A 294 -37.10 -26.35 -6.58
CA THR A 294 -35.96 -25.85 -7.38
C THR A 294 -34.81 -25.26 -6.56
N ALA A 295 -35.04 -24.94 -5.29
CA ALA A 295 -34.04 -24.29 -4.44
C ALA A 295 -33.82 -25.07 -3.14
N GLN A 296 -32.68 -25.77 -3.09
CA GLN A 296 -32.29 -26.53 -1.91
C GLN A 296 -31.04 -25.90 -1.27
N PRO A 297 -30.98 -25.85 0.07
CA PRO A 297 -29.73 -25.64 0.77
C PRO A 297 -28.65 -26.59 0.24
N GLY A 298 -27.46 -26.07 0.01
CA GLY A 298 -26.34 -26.78 -0.61
C GLY A 298 -26.10 -26.43 -2.07
N THR A 299 -27.04 -25.78 -2.76
CA THR A 299 -26.83 -25.30 -4.14
C THR A 299 -25.63 -24.35 -4.20
N ARG A 300 -24.76 -24.57 -5.18
CA ARG A 300 -23.56 -23.77 -5.39
C ARG A 300 -23.78 -22.76 -6.52
N ILE A 301 -23.50 -21.50 -6.25
CA ILE A 301 -23.60 -20.40 -7.20
C ILE A 301 -22.26 -19.67 -7.21
N GLY A 302 -21.48 -19.94 -8.26
CA GLY A 302 -20.09 -19.47 -8.32
C GLY A 302 -19.26 -19.98 -7.14
N GLN A 303 -18.68 -19.06 -6.37
CA GLN A 303 -17.94 -19.38 -5.14
C GLN A 303 -18.81 -19.54 -3.89
N TYR A 304 -20.08 -19.16 -3.95
CA TYR A 304 -21.00 -19.26 -2.82
C TYR A 304 -21.72 -20.61 -2.79
N GLN A 305 -21.95 -21.12 -1.59
CA GLN A 305 -22.87 -22.21 -1.32
C GLN A 305 -24.05 -21.66 -0.52
N ILE A 306 -25.28 -21.93 -0.96
CA ILE A 306 -26.48 -21.55 -0.21
C ILE A 306 -26.57 -22.42 1.03
N VAL A 307 -26.62 -21.80 2.20
CA VAL A 307 -26.68 -22.47 3.51
C VAL A 307 -28.10 -22.51 4.04
N GLU A 308 -28.85 -21.43 3.83
CA GLU A 308 -30.19 -21.29 4.37
C GLU A 308 -31.07 -20.54 3.38
N ILE A 309 -32.31 -21.01 3.24
CA ILE A 309 -33.38 -20.34 2.52
C ILE A 309 -34.57 -20.35 3.46
N ASP A 310 -35.00 -19.17 3.87
CA ASP A 310 -36.17 -18.98 4.73
C ASP A 310 -37.18 -18.09 4.00
N SER A 311 -38.44 -18.48 4.05
CA SER A 311 -39.54 -17.73 3.47
C SER A 311 -40.62 -17.53 4.53
N SER A 312 -40.70 -16.31 5.05
CA SER A 312 -41.62 -15.94 6.12
C SER A 312 -42.24 -14.58 5.82
N ASP A 313 -43.56 -14.44 6.03
CA ASP A 313 -44.30 -13.17 6.00
C ASP A 313 -44.03 -12.27 4.78
N GLY A 314 -44.05 -12.84 3.57
CA GLY A 314 -43.80 -12.07 2.33
C GLY A 314 -42.34 -11.68 2.13
N MET A 315 -41.41 -12.38 2.79
CA MET A 315 -39.98 -12.15 2.69
C MET A 315 -39.26 -13.43 2.34
N LEU A 316 -38.29 -13.31 1.44
CA LEU A 316 -37.34 -14.36 1.10
C LEU A 316 -35.98 -13.98 1.67
N ASN A 317 -35.46 -14.79 2.59
CA ASN A 317 -34.14 -14.66 3.20
C ASN A 317 -33.24 -15.76 2.63
N ILE A 318 -32.09 -15.41 2.07
CA ILE A 318 -31.09 -16.33 1.58
C ILE A 318 -29.75 -16.01 2.26
N LEU A 319 -29.16 -17.04 2.88
CA LEU A 319 -27.79 -16.99 3.40
C LEU A 319 -26.89 -17.83 2.50
N ALA A 320 -25.88 -17.19 1.93
CA ALA A 320 -24.86 -17.81 1.12
C ALA A 320 -23.49 -17.69 1.81
N GLN A 321 -22.64 -18.72 1.73
CA GLN A 321 -21.32 -18.73 2.34
C GLN A 321 -20.21 -19.13 1.37
N ALA A 322 -19.03 -18.55 1.50
CA ALA A 322 -17.85 -18.85 0.70
C ALA A 322 -16.59 -18.89 1.58
N GLY A 323 -15.74 -19.90 1.37
CA GLY A 323 -14.48 -20.09 2.12
C GLY A 323 -13.25 -19.42 1.50
N ARG A 324 -13.42 -18.44 0.59
CA ARG A 324 -12.33 -17.79 -0.17
C ARG A 324 -12.24 -16.30 0.16
N THR A 325 -11.04 -15.74 -0.02
CA THR A 325 -10.73 -14.31 0.25
C THR A 325 -11.22 -13.35 -0.81
N THR A 326 -11.37 -13.83 -2.05
CA THR A 326 -11.70 -12.97 -3.19
C THR A 326 -13.02 -13.44 -3.77
N ILE A 327 -14.02 -12.55 -3.73
CA ILE A 327 -15.34 -12.76 -4.31
C ILE A 327 -15.50 -11.80 -5.48
N GLN A 328 -15.94 -12.33 -6.62
CA GLN A 328 -16.21 -11.54 -7.82
C GLN A 328 -17.64 -11.02 -7.82
N ALA A 329 -17.89 -9.96 -8.59
CA ALA A 329 -19.24 -9.42 -8.77
C ALA A 329 -20.23 -10.47 -9.32
N SER A 330 -19.76 -11.33 -10.25
CA SER A 330 -20.56 -12.42 -10.82
C SER A 330 -21.05 -13.42 -9.79
N ASP A 331 -20.26 -13.71 -8.75
CA ASP A 331 -20.66 -14.59 -7.65
C ASP A 331 -21.83 -13.98 -6.86
N MET A 332 -21.73 -12.69 -6.49
CA MET A 332 -22.79 -11.98 -5.77
C MET A 332 -24.05 -11.82 -6.61
N LEU A 333 -23.91 -11.39 -7.86
CA LEU A 333 -25.02 -11.22 -8.81
C LEU A 333 -25.72 -12.55 -9.11
N GLY A 334 -24.96 -13.65 -9.17
CA GLY A 334 -25.54 -14.99 -9.30
C GLY A 334 -26.45 -15.35 -8.14
N VAL A 335 -26.05 -15.06 -6.90
CA VAL A 335 -26.89 -15.30 -5.71
C VAL A 335 -28.13 -14.39 -5.71
N LEU A 336 -27.99 -13.13 -6.15
CA LEU A 336 -29.13 -12.23 -6.28
C LEU A 336 -30.12 -12.72 -7.34
N ARG A 337 -29.62 -13.10 -8.52
CA ARG A 337 -30.45 -13.69 -9.57
C ARG A 337 -31.18 -14.94 -9.08
N PHE A 338 -30.46 -15.84 -8.40
CA PHE A 338 -31.07 -17.03 -7.80
C PHE A 338 -32.19 -16.68 -6.81
N ALA A 339 -32.03 -15.60 -6.03
CA ALA A 339 -33.09 -15.12 -5.14
C ALA A 339 -34.33 -14.64 -5.91
N TYR A 340 -34.16 -13.91 -7.02
CA TYR A 340 -35.29 -13.50 -7.87
C TYR A 340 -35.93 -14.66 -8.63
N ASP A 341 -35.14 -15.65 -9.06
CA ASP A 341 -35.67 -16.84 -9.74
C ASP A 341 -36.61 -17.66 -8.82
N GLN A 342 -36.55 -17.45 -7.49
CA GLN A 342 -37.52 -18.02 -6.54
C GLN A 342 -38.86 -17.28 -6.52
N LEU A 343 -38.96 -16.09 -7.11
CA LEU A 343 -40.16 -15.29 -7.15
C LEU A 343 -40.87 -15.47 -8.49
N GLN A 344 -42.01 -16.14 -8.48
CA GLN A 344 -42.86 -16.31 -9.65
C GLN A 344 -43.91 -15.21 -9.68
N ARG A 345 -43.98 -14.47 -10.80
CA ARG A 345 -45.06 -13.52 -11.02
C ARG A 345 -46.39 -14.28 -11.14
N ARG A 346 -47.43 -13.81 -10.45
CA ARG A 346 -48.78 -14.35 -10.59
C ARG A 346 -49.28 -14.03 -12.01
N SER A 347 -49.68 -15.04 -12.76
CA SER A 347 -50.33 -14.88 -14.06
C SER A 347 -51.67 -14.15 -13.87
N GLY A 348 -51.79 -12.93 -14.40
CA GLY A 348 -53.04 -12.15 -14.32
C GLY A 348 -52.95 -10.75 -13.70
N SER A 349 -51.74 -10.18 -13.56
CA SER A 349 -51.52 -8.77 -13.17
C SER A 349 -50.91 -7.94 -14.28
#